data_AF-A0A967WSB9-F1
#
_entry.id   AF-A0A967WSB9-F1
#
_cell.length_a   1.000
_cell.length_b   1.000
_cell.length_c   1.000
_cell.angle_alpha   90.00
_cell.angle_beta   90.00
_cell.angle_gamma   90.00
#
_symmetry.space_group_name_H-M   'P 1'
#
loop_
_entity.id
_entity.type
_entity.pdbx_description
1 polymer ?
#
loop_
_entity_poly.entity_id
_entity_poly.type
_entity_poly.pdbx_seq_one_letter_code
_entity_poly.pdbx_strand_id
1 'polypeptide(L)' 'GGAVALGHPIGASGARVLTTLIFALKDRGLKRGIASLCLGGGEAVGMAIELE' A
#
# COMPACT_ATOMS: atom_id res chain seq x y z
N GLY A 1 -2.07 9.82 5.06
CA GLY A 1 -1.09 9.57 6.15
C GLY A 1 -0.62 8.13 6.10
N GLY A 2 0.54 7.82 6.68
CA GLY A 2 1.16 6.48 6.64
C GLY A 2 1.09 5.73 7.98
N ALA A 3 1.89 4.67 8.11
CA ALA A 3 1.93 3.80 9.29
C ALA A 3 2.29 4.52 10.60
N VAL A 4 3.09 5.59 10.56
CA VAL A 4 3.44 6.39 11.76
C VAL A 4 2.20 7.07 12.37
N ALA A 5 1.27 7.53 11.54
CA ALA A 5 0.07 8.23 12.00
C ALA A 5 -1.14 7.30 12.22
N LEU A 6 -1.25 6.23 11.43
CA LEU A 6 -2.41 5.33 11.42
C LEU A 6 -2.16 4.00 12.15
N GLY A 7 -0.93 3.78 12.62
CA GLY A 7 -0.48 2.51 13.18
C GLY A 7 -0.01 1.50 12.13
N HIS A 8 0.64 0.44 12.62
CA HIS A 8 1.16 -0.68 11.83
C HIS A 8 0.72 -2.03 12.43
N PRO A 9 -0.56 -2.41 12.32
CA PRO A 9 -1.00 -3.76 12.69
C PRO A 9 -0.33 -4.76 11.74
N ILE A 10 0.56 -5.58 12.30
CA ILE A 10 1.27 -6.63 11.57
C ILE A 10 0.23 -7.62 11.04
N GLY A 11 0.30 -7.92 9.73
CA GLY A 11 -0.69 -8.75 9.02
C GLY A 11 -1.80 -7.97 8.30
N ALA A 12 -2.25 -6.83 8.83
CA ALA A 12 -3.30 -6.01 8.17
C ALA A 12 -2.74 -4.83 7.35
N SER A 13 -1.51 -4.39 7.66
CA SER A 13 -0.93 -3.18 7.06
C SER A 13 -0.74 -3.27 5.54
N GLY A 14 -0.42 -4.44 4.99
CA GLY A 14 -0.30 -4.64 3.54
C GLY A 14 -1.61 -4.38 2.79
N ALA A 15 -2.70 -5.01 3.25
CA ALA A 15 -4.03 -4.78 2.71
C ALA A 15 -4.43 -3.31 2.85
N ARG A 16 -4.25 -2.71 4.02
CA ARG A 16 -4.58 -1.29 4.26
C ARG A 16 -3.82 -0.33 3.35
N VAL A 17 -2.52 -0.55 3.12
CA VAL A 17 -1.72 0.28 2.20
C VAL A 17 -2.21 0.12 0.76
N LEU A 18 -2.47 -1.12 0.32
CA LEU A 18 -3.02 -1.40 -1.01
C LEU A 18 -4.39 -0.75 -1.21
N THR A 19 -5.31 -0.88 -0.24
CA THR A 19 -6.63 -0.25 -0.29
C THR A 19 -6.51 1.28 -0.37
N THR A 20 -5.63 1.87 0.44
CA THR A 20 -5.37 3.32 0.41
C THR A 20 -4.87 3.76 -0.97
N LEU A 21 -3.95 2.99 -1.58
CA LEU A 21 -3.46 3.26 -2.92
C LEU A 21 -4.59 3.20 -3.97
N ILE A 22 -5.42 2.15 -3.95
CA ILE A 22 -6.54 2.00 -4.89
C ILE A 22 -7.48 3.20 -4.82
N PHE A 23 -7.90 3.62 -3.63
CA PHE A 23 -8.79 4.77 -3.48
C PHE A 23 -8.10 6.08 -3.85
N ALA A 24 -6.81 6.25 -3.55
CA ALA A 24 -6.05 7.43 -3.96
C ALA A 24 -5.89 7.52 -5.48
N LEU A 25 -5.70 6.40 -6.19
CA LEU A 25 -5.64 6.37 -7.65
C LEU A 25 -6.99 6.76 -8.26
N LYS A 26 -8.10 6.21 -7.73
CA LYS A 26 -9.47 6.57 -8.16
C LYS A 26 -9.75 8.07 -7.97
N ASP A 27 -9.47 8.60 -6.79
CA ASP A 27 -9.69 10.02 -6.45
C ASP A 27 -8.86 10.97 -7.34
N ARG A 28 -7.65 10.56 -7.72
CA ARG A 28 -6.74 11.34 -8.55
C ARG A 28 -6.88 11.11 -10.05
N GLY A 29 -7.79 10.23 -10.49
CA GLY A 29 -7.93 9.86 -11.90
C GLY A 29 -6.69 9.18 -12.50
N LEU A 30 -5.90 8.49 -11.66
CA LEU A 30 -4.68 7.79 -12.07
C LEU A 30 -4.96 6.29 -12.24
N LYS A 31 -4.17 5.63 -13.10
CA LYS A 31 -4.36 4.21 -13.41
C LYS A 31 -3.36 3.27 -12.73
N ARG A 32 -2.11 3.69 -12.57
CA ARG A 32 -1.01 2.82 -12.13
C ARG A 32 -0.45 3.26 -10.80
N GLY A 33 -0.13 2.29 -9.94
CA GLY A 33 0.52 2.55 -8.67
C GLY A 33 1.29 1.34 -8.16
N ILE A 34 2.17 1.58 -7.18
CA ILE A 34 2.96 0.55 -6.53
C ILE A 34 2.77 0.66 -5.02
N ALA A 35 2.48 -0.46 -4.36
CA ALA A 35 2.55 -0.61 -2.91
C ALA A 35 3.80 -1.42 -2.55
N SER A 36 4.52 -1.00 -1.50
CA SER A 36 5.69 -1.72 -1.00
C SER A 36 5.73 -1.76 0.53
N LEU A 37 6.32 -2.82 1.07
CA LEU A 37 6.50 -3.03 2.51
C LEU A 37 7.88 -3.66 2.78
N CYS A 38 8.57 -3.14 3.81
CA CYS A 38 9.67 -3.86 4.45
C CYS A 38 9.11 -4.94 5.38
N LEU A 39 9.85 -6.03 5.53
CA LEU A 39 9.53 -7.13 6.43
C LEU A 39 10.70 -7.38 7.39
N GLY A 40 10.38 -7.69 8.64
CA GLY A 40 11.40 -8.14 9.60
C GLY A 40 12.12 -9.39 9.07
N GLY A 41 13.43 -9.48 9.33
CA GLY A 41 14.27 -10.57 8.80
C GLY A 41 15.01 -10.25 7.50
N GLY A 42 14.87 -9.02 6.97
CA GLY A 42 15.65 -8.56 5.80
C GLY A 42 14.94 -8.74 4.46
N GLU A 43 13.62 -8.97 4.47
CA GLU A 43 12.81 -9.20 3.28
C GLU A 43 12.00 -7.96 2.88
N ALA A 44 11.50 -7.96 1.65
CA ALA A 44 10.59 -6.92 1.16
C ALA A 44 9.62 -7.45 0.11
N VAL A 45 8.46 -6.81 0.01
CA VAL A 45 7.46 -7.09 -1.03
C VAL A 45 7.12 -5.79 -1.74
N GLY A 46 7.07 -5.85 -3.08
CA GLY A 46 6.57 -4.80 -3.95
C GLY A 46 5.47 -5.34 -4.86
N MET A 47 4.39 -4.58 -5.02
CA MET A 47 3.25 -4.95 -5.84
C MET A 47 2.86 -3.77 -6.72
N ALA A 48 2.95 -3.94 -8.04
CA ALA A 48 2.43 -3.02 -9.03
C ALA A 48 0.98 -3.38 -9.36
N ILE A 49 0.10 -2.38 -9.44
CA ILE A 49 -1.30 -2.54 -9.83
C ILE A 49 -1.66 -1.54 -10.92
N GLU A 50 -2.63 -1.93 -11.75
CA GLU A 50 -3.32 -1.06 -12.70
C GLU A 50 -4.83 -1.17 -12.45
N LEU A 51 -5.52 -0.04 -12.42
CA LEU A 51 -6.98 0.02 -12.35
C LEU A 51 -7.56 0.01 -13.78
N GLU A 52 -8.57 -0.83 -13.98
CA GLU A 52 -9.37 -0.91 -15.20
C GLU A 52 -10.32 0.28 -15.34
#